data_AF-A0A2E2YST9-F1
#
_entry.id   AF-A0A2E2YST9-F1
#
_cell.length_a   1.000
_cell.length_b   1.000
_cell.length_c   1.000
_cell.angle_alpha   90.00
_cell.angle_beta   90.00
_cell.angle_gamma   90.00
#
_symmetry.space_group_name_H-M   'P 1'
#
loop_
_entity.id
_entity.type
_entity.pdbx_description
1 polymer ?
#
loop_
_entity_poly.entity_id
_entity_poly.type
_entity_poly.pdbx_seq_one_letter_code
_entity_poly.pdbx_strand_id
1 'polypeptide(L)'
;MQLQFTREELLSEHDIVSSQFESGRVMHGGFDSKGCYISPRSKGRCRAISNWSKALRNRGGDLLRADSSLLTGPRIPNVPQQCVLIRNGLDRIFWNNLTVVGKIEGRGRILAEMTFPSLSDLVVEDISSMAIGHLNEGLLFAHGLDEGGEPDKEIGGHDVMWFVARDLVFGVDRHPDIEPPERIARSEDGKRWMPQLDQPYEMMLSFLMNLLVIEFRAEIGFANTQAVLSDPDLFEDRRDEAAIAVSLVDRIRTDEEIHVESLRLYLGELRSLTFRTKDGNTIDGKKIIDPFWQQLIQWATVEQPKLAAEQQYLAIKETILKHDNGHQILTEFDELRDAGYELVAG
;
A
#
# COMPACT_ATOMS: atom_id res chain seq x y z
N MET A 1 11.70 18.68 22.40
CA MET A 1 10.82 17.99 21.44
C MET A 1 10.31 16.72 22.10
N GLN A 2 9.00 16.46 22.11
CA GLN A 2 8.43 15.24 22.73
C GLN A 2 8.80 14.01 21.90
N LEU A 3 9.24 12.93 22.57
CA LEU A 3 9.68 11.68 21.94
C LEU A 3 9.05 10.42 22.55
N GLN A 4 8.33 10.58 23.66
CA GLN A 4 7.52 9.53 24.27
C GLN A 4 6.06 9.91 24.05
N PHE A 5 5.31 8.99 23.47
CA PHE A 5 3.92 9.20 23.09
C PHE A 5 3.07 8.08 23.68
N THR A 6 1.95 8.42 24.28
CA THR A 6 1.00 7.40 24.73
C THR A 6 0.19 6.87 23.55
N ARG A 7 -0.43 5.70 23.73
CA ARG A 7 -1.42 5.18 22.77
C ARG A 7 -2.53 6.17 22.46
N GLU A 8 -3.03 6.89 23.46
CA GLU A 8 -4.07 7.91 23.26
C GLU A 8 -3.58 9.06 22.39
N GLU A 9 -2.34 9.53 22.61
CA GLU A 9 -1.76 10.55 21.75
C GLU A 9 -1.60 10.03 20.32
N LEU A 10 -1.06 8.83 20.14
CA LEU A 10 -0.87 8.23 18.81
C LEU A 10 -2.18 7.96 18.08
N LEU A 11 -3.28 7.68 18.78
CA LEU A 11 -4.59 7.48 18.15
C LEU A 11 -5.45 8.74 18.12
N SER A 12 -4.88 9.90 18.47
CA SER A 12 -5.66 11.14 18.54
C SER A 12 -6.09 11.64 17.17
N GLU A 13 -7.34 12.12 17.13
CA GLU A 13 -8.00 12.68 15.96
C GLU A 13 -7.84 14.20 15.91
N HIS A 14 -7.88 14.75 14.70
CA HIS A 14 -8.13 16.17 14.50
C HIS A 14 -9.62 16.49 14.71
N ASP A 15 -9.91 17.76 15.02
CA ASP A 15 -11.29 18.22 15.05
C ASP A 15 -11.81 18.29 13.60
N ILE A 16 -12.83 17.49 13.29
CA ILE A 16 -13.55 17.49 12.01
C ILE A 16 -14.93 18.11 12.19
N VAL A 17 -15.44 18.78 11.16
CA VAL A 17 -16.82 19.31 11.16
C VAL A 17 -17.83 18.33 10.57
N SER A 18 -17.36 17.38 9.75
CA SER A 18 -18.18 16.33 9.15
C SER A 18 -17.34 15.10 8.84
N SER A 19 -17.91 13.91 9.06
CA SER A 19 -17.32 12.63 8.66
C SER A 19 -17.29 12.47 7.15
N GLN A 20 -16.40 11.60 6.66
CA GLN A 20 -16.48 11.14 5.29
C GLN A 20 -17.70 10.23 5.11
N PHE A 21 -18.59 10.60 4.19
CA PHE A 21 -19.81 9.85 3.91
C PHE A 21 -20.10 9.87 2.41
N GLU A 22 -20.11 8.69 1.79
CA GLU A 22 -20.43 8.53 0.37
C GLU A 22 -21.28 7.28 0.17
N SER A 23 -22.25 7.34 -0.74
CA SER A 23 -23.10 6.19 -1.12
C SER A 23 -23.72 5.44 0.08
N GLY A 24 -24.13 6.17 1.11
CA GLY A 24 -24.77 5.59 2.30
C GLY A 24 -23.81 5.00 3.33
N ARG A 25 -22.49 5.14 3.15
CA ARG A 25 -21.47 4.56 4.03
C ARG A 25 -20.64 5.64 4.71
N VAL A 26 -20.47 5.50 6.02
CA VAL A 26 -19.47 6.28 6.78
C VAL A 26 -18.11 5.60 6.61
N MET A 27 -17.09 6.39 6.34
CA MET A 27 -15.71 5.94 6.23
C MET A 27 -14.83 6.78 7.16
N HIS A 28 -13.65 6.26 7.47
CA HIS A 28 -12.67 6.97 8.29
C HIS A 28 -12.23 8.30 7.66
N GLY A 29 -11.60 9.15 8.48
CA GLY A 29 -11.29 10.52 8.11
C GLY A 29 -12.52 11.43 8.13
N GLY A 30 -12.33 12.64 7.61
CA GLY A 30 -13.40 13.63 7.57
C GLY A 30 -12.94 14.94 6.99
N PHE A 31 -13.71 15.99 7.23
CA PHE A 31 -13.45 17.32 6.66
C PHE A 31 -13.38 18.38 7.75
N ASP A 32 -12.52 19.37 7.52
CA ASP A 32 -12.47 20.59 8.34
C ASP A 32 -13.53 21.61 7.90
N SER A 33 -13.59 22.75 8.60
CA SER A 33 -14.54 23.85 8.31
C SER A 33 -14.40 24.47 6.90
N LYS A 34 -13.32 24.17 6.18
CA LYS A 34 -13.05 24.65 4.81
C LYS A 34 -13.35 23.58 3.76
N GLY A 35 -13.78 22.39 4.18
CA GLY A 35 -14.00 21.25 3.30
C GLY A 35 -12.72 20.54 2.88
N CYS A 36 -11.59 20.78 3.56
CA CYS A 36 -10.36 20.05 3.31
C CYS A 36 -10.41 18.69 4.01
N TYR A 37 -10.01 17.63 3.31
CA TYR A 37 -9.92 16.29 3.89
C TYR A 37 -8.86 16.23 4.99
N ILE A 38 -9.17 15.49 6.04
CA ILE A 38 -8.29 15.23 7.18
C ILE A 38 -8.22 13.73 7.41
N SER A 39 -7.01 13.20 7.30
CA SER A 39 -6.70 11.80 7.55
C SER A 39 -7.05 11.38 8.97
N PRO A 40 -7.59 10.16 9.17
CA PRO A 40 -7.90 9.64 10.49
C PRO A 40 -6.64 9.46 11.34
N ARG A 41 -6.78 9.62 12.66
CA ARG A 41 -5.74 9.37 13.67
C ARG A 41 -4.41 10.07 13.38
N SER A 42 -4.43 11.17 12.62
CA SER A 42 -3.19 11.78 12.09
C SER A 42 -2.60 12.84 13.03
N LYS A 43 -3.39 13.41 13.94
CA LYS A 43 -2.97 14.52 14.82
C LYS A 43 -1.72 14.20 15.63
N GLY A 44 -1.76 13.10 16.37
CA GLY A 44 -0.62 12.66 17.16
C GLY A 44 0.44 11.96 16.34
N ARG A 45 0.05 11.05 15.43
CA ARG A 45 1.01 10.28 14.62
C ARG A 45 1.91 11.19 13.78
N CYS A 46 1.37 12.17 13.06
CA CYS A 46 2.17 13.08 12.24
C CYS A 46 3.15 13.87 13.10
N ARG A 47 2.72 14.35 14.28
CA ARG A 47 3.60 15.03 15.25
C ARG A 47 4.71 14.11 15.74
N ALA A 48 4.38 12.85 16.07
CA ALA A 48 5.33 11.86 16.57
C ALA A 48 6.37 11.48 15.51
N ILE A 49 5.93 11.15 14.31
CA ILE A 49 6.78 10.80 13.16
C ILE A 49 7.72 11.96 12.84
N SER A 50 7.23 13.19 12.72
CA SER A 50 8.10 14.37 12.51
C SER A 50 9.15 14.51 13.62
N ASN A 51 8.78 14.30 14.88
CA ASN A 51 9.71 14.43 16.00
C ASN A 51 10.78 13.33 15.99
N TRP A 52 10.38 12.07 15.82
CA TRP A 52 11.30 10.95 15.74
C TRP A 52 12.21 11.03 14.51
N SER A 53 11.69 11.42 13.34
CA SER A 53 12.48 11.68 12.12
C SER A 53 13.56 12.73 12.34
N LYS A 54 13.24 13.84 13.03
CA LYS A 54 14.24 14.85 13.42
C LYS A 54 15.26 14.29 14.41
N ALA A 55 14.81 13.51 15.40
CA ALA A 55 15.70 12.91 16.38
C ALA A 55 16.67 11.89 15.76
N LEU A 56 16.20 11.06 14.81
CA LEU A 56 17.02 10.13 14.05
C LEU A 56 18.12 10.86 13.28
N ARG A 57 17.77 11.93 12.56
CA ARG A 57 18.73 12.76 11.82
C ARG A 57 19.75 13.45 12.71
N ASN A 58 19.33 13.94 13.87
CA ASN A 58 20.25 14.54 14.85
C ASN A 58 21.26 13.52 15.41
N ARG A 59 20.95 12.22 15.40
CA ARG A 59 21.88 11.14 15.76
C ARG A 59 22.73 10.63 14.58
N GLY A 60 22.61 11.25 13.41
CA GLY A 60 23.36 10.87 12.20
C GLY A 60 22.73 9.74 11.38
N GLY A 61 21.51 9.33 11.69
CA GLY A 61 20.73 8.39 10.88
C GLY A 61 19.87 9.11 9.83
N ASP A 62 19.14 8.34 9.03
CA ASP A 62 18.10 8.85 8.13
C ASP A 62 17.03 7.77 7.93
N LEU A 63 15.89 8.17 7.39
CA LEU A 63 14.82 7.25 7.00
C LEU A 63 15.35 6.24 5.97
N LEU A 64 14.81 5.01 5.98
CA LEU A 64 15.13 4.06 4.94
C LEU A 64 14.71 4.63 3.57
N ARG A 65 15.60 4.49 2.58
CA ARG A 65 15.33 4.97 1.22
C ARG A 65 14.35 4.04 0.52
N ALA A 66 13.12 4.53 0.38
CA ALA A 66 12.06 3.96 -0.44
C ALA A 66 11.34 5.15 -1.05
N ASP A 67 11.46 5.33 -2.37
CA ASP A 67 10.83 6.41 -3.10
C ASP A 67 10.45 5.96 -4.51
N SER A 68 9.67 6.79 -5.20
CA SER A 68 9.09 6.46 -6.51
C SER A 68 10.12 6.19 -7.60
N SER A 69 11.40 6.56 -7.43
CA SER A 69 12.46 6.17 -8.37
C SER A 69 12.71 4.67 -8.40
N LEU A 70 12.27 3.93 -7.37
CA LEU A 70 12.31 2.47 -7.34
C LEU A 70 11.14 1.84 -8.10
N LEU A 71 10.17 2.62 -8.56
CA LEU A 71 8.96 2.15 -9.23
C LEU A 71 9.19 2.04 -10.73
N THR A 72 9.84 0.96 -11.16
CA THR A 72 10.07 0.64 -12.57
C THR A 72 9.38 -0.68 -12.97
N GLY A 73 9.27 -0.90 -14.28
CA GLY A 73 8.77 -2.15 -14.84
C GLY A 73 7.42 -2.02 -15.54
N PRO A 74 7.12 -2.95 -16.45
CA PRO A 74 5.91 -2.89 -17.28
C PRO A 74 4.65 -3.05 -16.44
N ARG A 75 3.56 -2.42 -16.87
CA ARG A 75 2.23 -2.57 -16.28
C ARG A 75 1.24 -2.96 -17.37
N ILE A 76 0.51 -4.06 -17.14
CA ILE A 76 -0.50 -4.54 -18.09
C ILE A 76 -1.81 -4.83 -17.33
N PRO A 77 -2.92 -4.14 -17.64
CA PRO A 77 -2.98 -3.03 -18.58
C PRO A 77 -2.30 -1.79 -17.98
N ASN A 78 -1.68 -0.96 -18.83
CA ASN A 78 -1.38 0.44 -18.49
C ASN A 78 -2.67 1.30 -18.65
N VAL A 79 -2.59 2.60 -18.36
CA VAL A 79 -3.78 3.48 -18.40
C VAL A 79 -4.46 3.48 -19.78
N PRO A 80 -3.78 3.78 -20.91
CA PRO A 80 -4.41 3.74 -22.24
C PRO A 80 -5.04 2.38 -22.58
N GLN A 81 -4.33 1.29 -22.26
CA GLN A 81 -4.85 -0.07 -22.44
C GLN A 81 -6.12 -0.31 -21.63
N GLN A 82 -6.16 0.16 -20.38
CA GLN A 82 -7.34 0.04 -19.54
C GLN A 82 -8.53 0.83 -20.11
N CYS A 83 -8.28 2.01 -20.69
CA CYS A 83 -9.31 2.79 -21.36
C CYS A 83 -9.86 2.09 -22.61
N VAL A 84 -9.01 1.43 -23.42
CA VAL A 84 -9.45 0.62 -24.57
C VAL A 84 -10.36 -0.52 -24.13
N LEU A 85 -10.00 -1.22 -23.05
CA LEU A 85 -10.81 -2.31 -22.51
C LEU A 85 -12.20 -1.79 -22.08
N ILE A 86 -12.27 -0.68 -21.34
CA ILE A 86 -13.54 -0.12 -20.87
C ILE A 86 -14.40 0.37 -22.05
N ARG A 87 -13.83 1.11 -23.01
CA ARG A 87 -14.54 1.60 -24.22
C ARG A 87 -15.17 0.48 -25.04
N ASN A 88 -14.59 -0.71 -25.03
CA ASN A 88 -15.08 -1.88 -25.75
C ASN A 88 -15.94 -2.82 -24.89
N GLY A 89 -16.44 -2.38 -23.73
CA GLY A 89 -17.34 -3.18 -22.89
C GLY A 89 -16.65 -4.34 -22.16
N LEU A 90 -15.32 -4.30 -22.03
CA LEU A 90 -14.52 -5.24 -21.21
C LEU A 90 -14.23 -4.65 -19.82
N ASP A 91 -15.20 -3.91 -19.28
CA ASP A 91 -15.19 -3.21 -17.99
C ASP A 91 -14.89 -4.12 -16.79
N ARG A 92 -15.25 -5.42 -16.90
CA ARG A 92 -14.94 -6.44 -15.88
C ARG A 92 -13.49 -6.47 -15.43
N ILE A 93 -12.54 -6.18 -16.32
CA ILE A 93 -11.12 -6.18 -15.97
C ILE A 93 -10.79 -5.08 -14.95
N PHE A 94 -11.33 -3.87 -15.15
CA PHE A 94 -11.14 -2.76 -14.20
C PHE A 94 -11.95 -2.98 -12.92
N TRP A 95 -13.19 -3.43 -13.02
CA TRP A 95 -14.01 -3.83 -11.86
C TRP A 95 -13.27 -4.82 -10.95
N ASN A 96 -12.71 -5.86 -11.55
CA ASN A 96 -11.95 -6.88 -10.83
C ASN A 96 -10.70 -6.28 -10.17
N ASN A 97 -10.00 -5.36 -10.85
CA ASN A 97 -8.85 -4.67 -10.26
C ASN A 97 -9.24 -3.89 -8.99
N LEU A 98 -10.26 -3.03 -9.06
CA LEU A 98 -10.75 -2.26 -7.90
C LEU A 98 -11.21 -3.19 -6.75
N THR A 99 -11.90 -4.28 -7.09
CA THR A 99 -12.34 -5.30 -6.13
C THR A 99 -11.17 -5.98 -5.43
N VAL A 100 -10.15 -6.36 -6.18
CA VAL A 100 -8.95 -7.03 -5.65
C VAL A 100 -8.17 -6.08 -4.75
N VAL A 101 -8.02 -4.81 -5.15
CA VAL A 101 -7.36 -3.79 -4.31
C VAL A 101 -8.12 -3.62 -2.99
N GLY A 102 -9.43 -3.35 -3.04
CA GLY A 102 -10.24 -3.19 -1.81
C GLY A 102 -10.15 -4.39 -0.87
N LYS A 103 -10.14 -5.63 -1.39
CA LYS A 103 -9.94 -6.84 -0.58
C LYS A 103 -8.52 -6.97 -0.02
N ILE A 104 -7.49 -6.51 -0.73
CA ILE A 104 -6.11 -6.54 -0.25
C ILE A 104 -5.92 -5.53 0.89
N GLU A 105 -6.44 -4.33 0.74
CA GLU A 105 -6.46 -3.28 1.78
C GLU A 105 -7.20 -3.82 3.00
N GLY A 106 -8.41 -4.39 2.84
CA GLY A 106 -9.16 -4.98 3.96
C GLY A 106 -8.41 -6.08 4.72
N ARG A 107 -7.51 -6.85 4.07
CA ARG A 107 -6.63 -7.82 4.75
C ARG A 107 -5.61 -7.14 5.66
N GLY A 108 -5.24 -5.89 5.37
CA GLY A 108 -4.40 -5.02 6.20
C GLY A 108 -4.99 -4.76 7.60
N ARG A 109 -6.29 -4.99 7.81
CA ARG A 109 -6.90 -4.93 9.15
C ARG A 109 -6.23 -5.83 10.18
N ILE A 110 -5.57 -6.90 9.73
CA ILE A 110 -4.79 -7.81 10.57
C ILE A 110 -3.68 -7.09 11.35
N LEU A 111 -3.14 -5.97 10.84
CA LEU A 111 -2.10 -5.19 11.50
C LEU A 111 -2.51 -4.72 12.90
N ALA A 112 -3.80 -4.48 13.11
CA ALA A 112 -4.35 -4.08 14.40
C ALA A 112 -4.51 -5.22 15.40
N GLU A 113 -4.29 -6.45 14.97
CA GLU A 113 -4.32 -7.66 15.81
C GLU A 113 -2.92 -8.26 16.01
N MET A 114 -1.94 -7.82 15.22
CA MET A 114 -0.55 -8.28 15.32
C MET A 114 0.09 -7.80 16.63
N THR A 115 0.79 -8.72 17.30
CA THR A 115 1.66 -8.40 18.42
C THR A 115 3.10 -8.62 18.01
N PHE A 116 3.93 -7.58 18.09
CA PHE A 116 5.35 -7.70 17.78
C PHE A 116 6.15 -8.14 19.01
N PRO A 117 7.23 -8.93 18.82
CA PRO A 117 8.12 -9.25 19.91
C PRO A 117 8.74 -7.97 20.47
N SER A 118 9.11 -8.00 21.76
CA SER A 118 9.76 -6.86 22.42
C SER A 118 11.07 -6.51 21.72
N LEU A 119 11.15 -5.31 21.14
CA LEU A 119 12.37 -4.87 20.47
C LEU A 119 13.52 -4.58 21.44
N SER A 120 13.25 -4.36 22.73
CA SER A 120 14.29 -4.17 23.75
C SER A 120 15.15 -5.41 23.97
N ASP A 121 14.63 -6.59 23.62
CA ASP A 121 15.39 -7.84 23.69
C ASP A 121 16.28 -8.05 22.44
N LEU A 122 15.92 -7.42 21.33
CA LEU A 122 16.71 -7.43 20.09
C LEU A 122 17.76 -6.31 20.08
N VAL A 123 17.40 -5.10 20.48
CA VAL A 123 18.20 -3.89 20.33
C VAL A 123 19.08 -3.66 21.56
N VAL A 124 20.30 -3.18 21.37
CA VAL A 124 21.24 -2.89 22.47
C VAL A 124 20.94 -1.54 23.12
N GLU A 125 20.65 -0.54 22.32
CA GLU A 125 20.36 0.83 22.73
C GLU A 125 18.97 0.98 23.37
N ASP A 126 18.77 2.04 24.17
CA ASP A 126 17.45 2.41 24.68
C ASP A 126 16.58 2.98 23.55
N ILE A 127 15.47 2.31 23.27
CA ILE A 127 14.51 2.66 22.22
C ILE A 127 13.26 3.37 22.76
N SER A 128 13.18 3.66 24.06
CA SER A 128 11.99 4.25 24.69
C SER A 128 11.59 5.61 24.13
N SER A 129 12.53 6.34 23.51
CA SER A 129 12.30 7.63 22.85
C SER A 129 12.37 7.54 21.31
N MET A 130 12.22 6.35 20.75
CA MET A 130 12.27 6.05 19.32
C MET A 130 10.91 5.59 18.83
N ALA A 131 10.61 5.75 17.54
CA ALA A 131 9.35 5.30 16.96
C ALA A 131 9.17 3.79 17.13
N ILE A 132 10.25 3.03 16.96
CA ILE A 132 10.23 1.57 17.13
C ILE A 132 9.91 1.11 18.56
N GLY A 133 10.18 1.94 19.57
CA GLY A 133 9.77 1.68 20.95
C GLY A 133 8.25 1.77 21.17
N HIS A 134 7.51 2.28 20.18
CA HIS A 134 6.07 2.54 20.23
C HIS A 134 5.27 1.71 19.22
N LEU A 135 5.87 0.71 18.55
CA LEU A 135 5.15 -0.11 17.54
C LEU A 135 3.89 -0.78 18.11
N ASN A 136 4.01 -1.35 19.32
CA ASN A 136 2.90 -1.96 20.04
C ASN A 136 2.01 -0.93 20.78
N GLU A 137 2.42 0.35 20.83
CA GLU A 137 1.66 1.44 21.47
C GLU A 137 0.61 2.07 20.55
N GLY A 138 0.33 1.46 19.41
CA GLY A 138 -0.81 1.83 18.56
C GLY A 138 -0.45 2.21 17.13
N LEU A 139 0.82 2.20 16.74
CA LEU A 139 1.22 2.57 15.37
C LEU A 139 0.70 1.58 14.32
N LEU A 140 0.91 0.27 14.52
CA LEU A 140 0.36 -0.77 13.63
C LEU A 140 -1.15 -0.93 13.81
N PHE A 141 -1.64 -0.64 15.00
CA PHE A 141 -3.09 -0.60 15.26
C PHE A 141 -3.77 0.46 14.42
N ALA A 142 -3.25 1.68 14.41
CA ALA A 142 -3.79 2.77 13.59
C ALA A 142 -3.77 2.40 12.10
N HIS A 143 -2.63 1.89 11.62
CA HIS A 143 -2.49 1.41 10.23
C HIS A 143 -3.58 0.37 9.91
N GLY A 144 -3.73 -0.69 10.72
CA GLY A 144 -4.78 -1.68 10.46
C GLY A 144 -6.21 -1.14 10.48
N LEU A 145 -6.51 -0.14 11.32
CA LEU A 145 -7.80 0.55 11.29
C LEU A 145 -7.98 1.44 10.06
N ASP A 146 -6.90 1.96 9.49
CA ASP A 146 -6.94 2.75 8.26
C ASP A 146 -7.29 1.82 7.08
N GLU A 147 -6.67 0.65 7.02
CA GLU A 147 -6.88 -0.36 5.99
C GLU A 147 -8.30 -0.94 5.92
N GLY A 148 -8.82 -1.46 7.03
CA GLY A 148 -10.10 -2.17 7.07
C GLY A 148 -11.14 -1.62 8.04
N GLY A 149 -10.92 -0.40 8.54
CA GLY A 149 -11.90 0.32 9.34
C GLY A 149 -12.20 -0.27 10.72
N GLU A 150 -13.36 0.14 11.23
CA GLU A 150 -13.91 -0.25 12.52
C GLU A 150 -15.33 -0.80 12.31
N PRO A 151 -15.47 -2.09 11.94
CA PRO A 151 -16.77 -2.69 11.60
C PRO A 151 -17.80 -2.59 12.74
N ASP A 152 -17.35 -2.73 13.98
CA ASP A 152 -18.22 -2.60 15.18
C ASP A 152 -18.82 -1.20 15.35
N LYS A 153 -18.23 -0.19 14.71
CA LYS A 153 -18.71 1.20 14.67
C LYS A 153 -19.34 1.57 13.34
N GLU A 154 -19.44 0.62 12.40
CA GLU A 154 -19.91 0.85 11.03
C GLU A 154 -19.09 1.92 10.28
N ILE A 155 -17.79 2.02 10.57
CA ILE A 155 -16.86 2.94 9.90
C ILE A 155 -15.96 2.12 8.97
N GLY A 156 -16.05 2.37 7.66
CA GLY A 156 -15.19 1.73 6.65
C GLY A 156 -13.77 2.32 6.61
N GLY A 157 -12.78 1.50 6.25
CA GLY A 157 -11.42 1.94 5.94
C GLY A 157 -11.22 2.13 4.44
N HIS A 158 -9.96 2.01 4.00
CA HIS A 158 -9.61 2.02 2.58
C HIS A 158 -10.34 0.95 1.78
N ASP A 159 -10.54 -0.23 2.36
CA ASP A 159 -11.30 -1.32 1.74
C ASP A 159 -12.68 -0.86 1.26
N VAL A 160 -13.47 -0.24 2.14
CA VAL A 160 -14.80 0.28 1.83
C VAL A 160 -14.71 1.45 0.85
N MET A 161 -13.71 2.32 0.97
CA MET A 161 -13.51 3.41 0.00
C MET A 161 -13.31 2.88 -1.42
N TRP A 162 -12.54 1.81 -1.61
CA TRP A 162 -12.36 1.15 -2.90
C TRP A 162 -13.67 0.56 -3.45
N PHE A 163 -14.45 -0.12 -2.60
CA PHE A 163 -15.75 -0.66 -3.01
C PHE A 163 -16.73 0.45 -3.39
N VAL A 164 -16.77 1.55 -2.63
CA VAL A 164 -17.63 2.70 -2.96
C VAL A 164 -17.18 3.35 -4.27
N ALA A 165 -15.88 3.59 -4.47
CA ALA A 165 -15.35 4.16 -5.71
C ALA A 165 -15.69 3.29 -6.93
N ARG A 166 -15.56 1.97 -6.81
CA ARG A 166 -15.95 1.00 -7.84
C ARG A 166 -17.45 1.07 -8.15
N ASP A 167 -18.28 1.02 -7.13
CA ASP A 167 -19.74 0.95 -7.28
C ASP A 167 -20.34 2.26 -7.81
N LEU A 168 -19.71 3.40 -7.52
CA LEU A 168 -20.08 4.71 -8.08
C LEU A 168 -20.03 4.71 -9.61
N VAL A 169 -18.93 4.20 -10.19
CA VAL A 169 -18.72 4.27 -11.65
C VAL A 169 -19.33 3.12 -12.44
N PHE A 170 -19.52 1.95 -11.82
CA PHE A 170 -20.05 0.77 -12.49
C PHE A 170 -21.47 0.38 -12.09
N GLY A 171 -21.96 0.90 -10.96
CA GLY A 171 -23.16 0.41 -10.29
C GLY A 171 -22.87 -0.81 -9.40
N VAL A 172 -23.65 -0.91 -8.33
CA VAL A 172 -23.58 -2.03 -7.37
C VAL A 172 -23.83 -3.36 -8.09
N ASP A 173 -23.05 -4.38 -7.74
CA ASP A 173 -23.17 -5.75 -8.26
C ASP A 173 -23.07 -5.88 -9.79
N ARG A 174 -22.40 -4.93 -10.47
CA ARG A 174 -22.17 -4.98 -11.94
C ARG A 174 -21.55 -6.30 -12.38
N HIS A 175 -20.61 -6.82 -11.59
CA HIS A 175 -20.01 -8.14 -11.75
C HIS A 175 -19.84 -8.82 -10.37
N PRO A 176 -19.79 -10.16 -10.31
CA PRO A 176 -19.51 -10.85 -9.06
C PRO A 176 -18.11 -10.52 -8.56
N ASP A 177 -17.97 -10.40 -7.24
CA ASP A 177 -16.68 -10.24 -6.59
C ASP A 177 -15.78 -11.45 -6.81
N ILE A 178 -14.48 -11.19 -6.97
CA ILE A 178 -13.44 -12.22 -7.07
C ILE A 178 -12.52 -12.17 -5.86
N GLU A 179 -11.85 -13.27 -5.56
CA GLU A 179 -10.78 -13.27 -4.57
C GLU A 179 -9.48 -12.76 -5.19
N PRO A 180 -8.67 -11.99 -4.45
CA PRO A 180 -7.31 -11.66 -4.85
C PRO A 180 -6.53 -12.92 -5.23
N PRO A 181 -5.83 -12.94 -6.38
CA PRO A 181 -5.02 -14.08 -6.77
C PRO A 181 -3.94 -14.35 -5.73
N GLU A 182 -3.45 -15.59 -5.68
CA GLU A 182 -2.26 -15.91 -4.91
C GLU A 182 -1.10 -15.02 -5.38
N ARG A 183 -0.38 -14.43 -4.41
CA ARG A 183 0.75 -13.54 -4.73
C ARG A 183 1.82 -14.34 -5.45
N ILE A 184 2.41 -13.75 -6.49
CA ILE A 184 3.68 -14.23 -7.05
C ILE A 184 4.76 -14.01 -5.98
N ALA A 185 4.91 -14.99 -5.11
CA ALA A 185 5.91 -14.98 -4.06
C ALA A 185 7.30 -15.20 -4.65
N ARG A 186 8.31 -14.66 -3.97
CA ARG A 186 9.69 -15.05 -4.26
C ARG A 186 9.85 -16.52 -3.86
N SER A 187 10.38 -17.37 -4.75
CA SER A 187 10.62 -18.79 -4.46
C SER A 187 11.71 -18.95 -3.40
N GLU A 188 11.33 -19.20 -2.14
CA GLU A 188 12.25 -19.12 -1.00
C GLU A 188 11.98 -20.14 0.13
N ASP A 189 11.20 -21.19 -0.13
CA ASP A 189 10.77 -22.15 0.89
C ASP A 189 11.91 -22.62 1.81
N GLY A 190 11.77 -22.33 3.10
CA GLY A 190 12.69 -22.76 4.16
C GLY A 190 13.96 -21.91 4.33
N LYS A 191 14.17 -20.85 3.54
CA LYS A 191 15.38 -20.00 3.67
C LYS A 191 15.27 -19.00 4.81
N ARG A 192 16.29 -18.98 5.68
CA ARG A 192 16.53 -17.92 6.67
C ARG A 192 17.39 -16.83 6.04
N TRP A 193 16.89 -15.60 6.01
CA TRP A 193 17.57 -14.42 5.47
C TRP A 193 18.47 -13.72 6.47
N MET A 194 18.08 -13.75 7.74
CA MET A 194 18.76 -13.10 8.85
C MET A 194 19.08 -14.13 9.94
N PRO A 195 19.79 -15.24 9.62
CA PRO A 195 19.96 -16.38 10.52
C PRO A 195 20.73 -16.07 11.81
N GLN A 196 21.33 -14.88 11.91
CA GLN A 196 21.97 -14.34 13.10
C GLN A 196 20.96 -13.96 14.20
N LEU A 197 19.70 -13.72 13.82
CA LEU A 197 18.62 -13.34 14.71
C LEU A 197 17.73 -14.55 15.06
N ASP A 198 17.03 -14.46 16.19
CA ASP A 198 15.94 -15.39 16.47
C ASP A 198 14.79 -15.22 15.47
N GLN A 199 14.13 -16.33 15.17
CA GLN A 199 13.12 -16.39 14.10
C GLN A 199 12.01 -15.34 14.23
N PRO A 200 11.45 -15.04 15.43
CA PRO A 200 10.42 -14.01 15.56
C PRO A 200 10.87 -12.62 15.11
N TYR A 201 12.12 -12.23 15.38
CA TYR A 201 12.66 -10.94 14.96
C TYR A 201 12.93 -10.89 13.46
N GLU A 202 13.44 -11.99 12.89
CA GLU A 202 13.60 -12.09 11.44
C GLU A 202 12.24 -11.97 10.72
N MET A 203 11.20 -12.65 11.23
CA MET A 203 9.86 -12.57 10.67
C MET A 203 9.28 -11.15 10.77
N MET A 204 9.48 -10.48 11.90
CA MET A 204 9.04 -9.10 12.08
C MET A 204 9.76 -8.12 11.14
N LEU A 205 11.09 -8.23 11.01
CA LEU A 205 11.88 -7.37 10.12
C LEU A 205 11.53 -7.61 8.64
N SER A 206 11.42 -8.87 8.23
CA SER A 206 11.04 -9.21 6.85
C SER A 206 9.62 -8.74 6.55
N PHE A 207 8.70 -8.87 7.52
CA PHE A 207 7.35 -8.35 7.42
C PHE A 207 7.33 -6.83 7.21
N LEU A 208 7.99 -6.05 8.06
CA LEU A 208 8.03 -4.58 7.94
C LEU A 208 8.62 -4.11 6.60
N MET A 209 9.68 -4.77 6.12
CA MET A 209 10.28 -4.45 4.82
C MET A 209 9.37 -4.82 3.64
N ASN A 210 8.68 -5.96 3.70
CA ASN A 210 7.69 -6.33 2.68
C ASN A 210 6.48 -5.39 2.70
N LEU A 211 6.00 -5.01 3.89
CA LEU A 211 4.90 -4.07 4.05
C LEU A 211 5.26 -2.72 3.44
N LEU A 212 6.45 -2.19 3.73
CA LEU A 212 6.92 -0.95 3.08
C LEU A 212 6.89 -1.06 1.56
N VAL A 213 7.35 -2.18 1.00
CA VAL A 213 7.30 -2.43 -0.46
C VAL A 213 5.88 -2.46 -1.02
N ILE A 214 4.90 -2.91 -0.25
CA ILE A 214 3.50 -2.87 -0.65
C ILE A 214 3.04 -1.41 -0.68
N GLU A 215 3.17 -0.67 0.43
CA GLU A 215 2.64 0.69 0.55
C GLU A 215 3.23 1.64 -0.48
N PHE A 216 4.55 1.70 -0.62
CA PHE A 216 5.14 2.67 -1.55
C PHE A 216 4.86 2.31 -3.03
N ARG A 217 4.55 1.03 -3.34
CA ARG A 217 4.19 0.61 -4.70
C ARG A 217 2.71 0.82 -5.01
N ALA A 218 1.85 0.84 -4.00
CA ALA A 218 0.42 1.05 -4.14
C ALA A 218 0.13 2.39 -4.85
N GLU A 219 0.97 3.39 -4.62
CA GLU A 219 0.93 4.71 -5.26
C GLU A 219 0.80 4.68 -6.81
N ILE A 220 1.46 3.74 -7.51
CA ILE A 220 1.26 3.64 -8.98
C ILE A 220 -0.16 3.19 -9.30
N GLY A 221 -0.67 2.21 -8.54
CA GLY A 221 -2.04 1.72 -8.70
C GLY A 221 -3.04 2.83 -8.48
N PHE A 222 -2.83 3.65 -7.44
CA PHE A 222 -3.70 4.79 -7.14
C PHE A 222 -3.68 5.84 -8.25
N ALA A 223 -2.49 6.24 -8.70
CA ALA A 223 -2.34 7.21 -9.80
C ALA A 223 -2.97 6.71 -11.11
N ASN A 224 -2.75 5.43 -11.45
CA ASN A 224 -3.34 4.82 -12.65
C ASN A 224 -4.86 4.74 -12.54
N THR A 225 -5.40 4.34 -11.39
CA THR A 225 -6.84 4.32 -11.16
C THR A 225 -7.45 5.71 -11.34
N GLN A 226 -6.87 6.75 -10.72
CA GLN A 226 -7.38 8.11 -10.89
C GLN A 226 -7.30 8.58 -12.34
N ALA A 227 -6.24 8.23 -13.07
CA ALA A 227 -6.11 8.55 -14.49
C ALA A 227 -7.20 7.90 -15.33
N VAL A 228 -7.53 6.62 -15.08
CA VAL A 228 -8.63 5.92 -15.76
C VAL A 228 -9.99 6.51 -15.39
N LEU A 229 -10.24 6.77 -14.09
CA LEU A 229 -11.51 7.35 -13.64
C LEU A 229 -11.71 8.80 -14.12
N SER A 230 -10.62 9.52 -14.42
CA SER A 230 -10.66 10.91 -14.90
C SER A 230 -10.63 11.02 -16.43
N ASP A 231 -10.57 9.89 -17.16
CA ASP A 231 -10.50 9.90 -18.62
C ASP A 231 -11.79 10.52 -19.20
N PRO A 232 -11.69 11.57 -20.05
CA PRO A 232 -12.85 12.32 -20.51
C PRO A 232 -13.76 11.52 -21.46
N ASP A 233 -13.25 10.43 -22.03
CA ASP A 233 -13.97 9.55 -22.97
C ASP A 233 -14.57 8.33 -22.26
N LEU A 234 -14.41 8.23 -20.93
CA LEU A 234 -15.01 7.19 -20.08
C LEU A 234 -16.11 7.79 -19.20
N PHE A 235 -17.02 6.92 -18.75
CA PHE A 235 -18.07 7.24 -17.76
C PHE A 235 -18.89 8.50 -18.11
N GLU A 236 -19.19 8.72 -19.40
CA GLU A 236 -19.85 9.95 -19.87
C GLU A 236 -21.22 10.18 -19.21
N ASP A 237 -21.93 9.12 -18.85
CA ASP A 237 -23.23 9.13 -18.18
C ASP A 237 -23.15 9.25 -16.65
N ARG A 238 -21.94 9.24 -16.08
CA ARG A 238 -21.68 9.21 -14.61
C ARG A 238 -20.43 10.01 -14.22
N ARG A 239 -20.21 11.16 -14.88
CA ARG A 239 -19.00 11.98 -14.66
C ARG A 239 -18.89 12.51 -13.23
N ASP A 240 -20.01 12.85 -12.61
CA ASP A 240 -20.03 13.35 -11.24
C ASP A 240 -19.64 12.24 -10.25
N GLU A 241 -20.16 11.02 -10.43
CA GLU A 241 -19.80 9.85 -9.65
C GLU A 241 -18.33 9.45 -9.86
N ALA A 242 -17.82 9.53 -11.09
CA ALA A 242 -16.42 9.31 -11.39
C ALA A 242 -15.50 10.33 -10.69
N ALA A 243 -15.90 11.61 -10.63
CA ALA A 243 -15.16 12.63 -9.89
C ALA A 243 -15.13 12.38 -8.37
N ILE A 244 -16.22 11.85 -7.80
CA ILE A 244 -16.25 11.43 -6.40
C ILE A 244 -15.32 10.22 -6.19
N ALA A 245 -15.36 9.23 -7.07
CA ALA A 245 -14.48 8.07 -7.02
C ALA A 245 -12.98 8.47 -7.09
N VAL A 246 -12.63 9.42 -7.97
CA VAL A 246 -11.27 10.01 -8.03
C VAL A 246 -10.89 10.65 -6.70
N SER A 247 -11.82 11.38 -6.07
CA SER A 247 -11.59 12.03 -4.78
C SER A 247 -11.43 11.02 -3.65
N LEU A 248 -12.15 9.89 -3.68
CA LEU A 248 -11.95 8.81 -2.71
C LEU A 248 -10.56 8.20 -2.83
N VAL A 249 -10.11 7.90 -4.05
CA VAL A 249 -8.74 7.39 -4.26
C VAL A 249 -7.69 8.41 -3.82
N ASP A 250 -7.94 9.71 -4.03
CA ASP A 250 -7.04 10.78 -3.57
C ASP A 250 -6.89 10.83 -2.04
N ARG A 251 -7.99 10.57 -1.33
CA ARG A 251 -8.02 10.53 0.13
C ARG A 251 -7.29 9.30 0.67
N ILE A 252 -7.45 8.13 0.03
CA ILE A 252 -6.63 6.94 0.32
C ILE A 252 -5.14 7.27 0.14
N ARG A 253 -4.77 7.89 -0.99
CA ARG A 253 -3.38 8.33 -1.24
C ARG A 253 -2.84 9.23 -0.13
N THR A 254 -3.66 10.16 0.35
CA THR A 254 -3.32 11.07 1.45
C THR A 254 -3.09 10.30 2.75
N ASP A 255 -3.95 9.32 3.04
CA ASP A 255 -3.85 8.49 4.24
C ASP A 255 -2.60 7.59 4.21
N GLU A 256 -2.22 7.08 3.03
CA GLU A 256 -1.04 6.23 2.84
C GLU A 256 0.30 6.94 3.07
N GLU A 257 0.35 8.28 3.02
CA GLU A 257 1.59 9.02 3.27
C GLU A 257 2.17 8.70 4.65
N ILE A 258 1.30 8.56 5.67
CA ILE A 258 1.73 8.28 7.03
C ILE A 258 2.21 6.83 7.19
N HIS A 259 1.65 5.89 6.44
CA HIS A 259 2.06 4.48 6.45
C HIS A 259 3.48 4.36 5.88
N VAL A 260 3.71 4.94 4.69
CA VAL A 260 5.02 4.95 4.05
C VAL A 260 6.06 5.68 4.90
N GLU A 261 5.77 6.89 5.39
CA GLU A 261 6.73 7.66 6.19
C GLU A 261 7.09 6.92 7.48
N SER A 262 6.11 6.34 8.16
CA SER A 262 6.33 5.66 9.43
C SER A 262 7.14 4.37 9.26
N LEU A 263 6.86 3.55 8.23
CA LEU A 263 7.64 2.35 7.94
C LEU A 263 9.10 2.67 7.57
N ARG A 264 9.31 3.73 6.76
CA ARG A 264 10.66 4.22 6.45
C ARG A 264 11.40 4.70 7.69
N LEU A 265 10.70 5.33 8.63
CA LEU A 265 11.26 5.75 9.91
C LEU A 265 11.63 4.54 10.78
N TYR A 266 10.74 3.57 10.96
CA TYR A 266 11.02 2.37 11.78
C TYR A 266 12.26 1.63 11.29
N LEU A 267 12.32 1.39 9.97
CA LEU A 267 13.43 0.68 9.35
C LEU A 267 14.70 1.54 9.33
N GLY A 268 14.58 2.86 9.20
CA GLY A 268 15.71 3.80 9.33
C GLY A 268 16.30 3.81 10.73
N GLU A 269 15.46 3.81 11.78
CA GLU A 269 15.90 3.66 13.16
C GLU A 269 16.58 2.31 13.37
N LEU A 270 15.92 1.19 13.05
CA LEU A 270 16.48 -0.16 13.18
C LEU A 270 17.82 -0.32 12.44
N ARG A 271 17.95 0.29 11.27
CA ARG A 271 19.20 0.30 10.47
C ARG A 271 20.33 1.04 11.15
N SER A 272 20.02 2.03 11.99
CA SER A 272 21.01 2.85 12.72
C SER A 272 21.46 2.25 14.06
N LEU A 273 20.87 1.13 14.49
CA LEU A 273 21.02 0.55 15.82
C LEU A 273 21.85 -0.74 15.81
N THR A 274 22.17 -1.24 17.00
CA THR A 274 22.89 -2.48 17.20
C THR A 274 21.95 -3.58 17.67
N PHE A 275 21.99 -4.73 17.01
CA PHE A 275 21.22 -5.91 17.40
C PHE A 275 22.05 -6.90 18.19
N ARG A 276 21.41 -7.55 19.16
CA ARG A 276 21.89 -8.76 19.83
C ARG A 276 21.68 -9.94 18.90
N THR A 277 22.69 -10.78 18.78
CA THR A 277 22.62 -12.01 17.97
C THR A 277 22.40 -13.23 18.86
N LYS A 278 21.87 -14.30 18.28
CA LYS A 278 21.53 -15.54 19.00
C LYS A 278 22.74 -16.23 19.68
N ASP A 279 23.95 -15.93 19.24
CA ASP A 279 25.20 -16.44 19.79
C ASP A 279 25.79 -15.55 20.91
N GLY A 280 25.05 -14.52 21.34
CA GLY A 280 25.45 -13.60 22.40
C GLY A 280 26.36 -12.45 21.95
N ASN A 281 26.65 -12.35 20.64
CA ASN A 281 27.38 -11.23 20.07
C ASN A 281 26.45 -10.05 19.74
N THR A 282 27.01 -9.04 19.05
CA THR A 282 26.25 -7.91 18.51
C THR A 282 26.55 -7.71 17.04
N ILE A 283 25.58 -7.16 16.31
CA ILE A 283 25.71 -6.83 14.89
C ILE A 283 25.05 -5.48 14.60
N ASP A 284 25.70 -4.68 13.74
CA ASP A 284 25.12 -3.42 13.24
C ASP A 284 23.86 -3.72 12.42
N GLY A 285 22.75 -3.07 12.73
CA GLY A 285 21.44 -3.26 12.10
C GLY A 285 21.49 -3.10 10.58
N LYS A 286 22.36 -2.22 10.06
CA LYS A 286 22.53 -2.06 8.60
C LYS A 286 23.07 -3.33 7.93
N LYS A 287 23.87 -4.14 8.63
CA LYS A 287 24.39 -5.41 8.11
C LYS A 287 23.32 -6.50 8.00
N ILE A 288 22.18 -6.30 8.66
CA ILE A 288 21.01 -7.17 8.61
C ILE A 288 20.00 -6.64 7.59
N ILE A 289 19.66 -5.36 7.66
CA ILE A 289 18.60 -4.74 6.86
C ILE A 289 19.02 -4.57 5.39
N ASP A 290 20.20 -4.02 5.12
CA ASP A 290 20.58 -3.63 3.76
C ASP A 290 20.63 -4.84 2.78
N PRO A 291 21.22 -6.00 3.13
CA PRO A 291 21.27 -7.14 2.21
C PRO A 291 19.90 -7.73 1.90
N PHE A 292 18.97 -7.73 2.85
CA PHE A 292 17.59 -8.18 2.61
C PHE A 292 16.85 -7.18 1.74
N TRP A 293 16.91 -5.88 2.12
CA TRP A 293 16.24 -4.80 1.41
C TRP A 293 16.66 -4.73 -0.07
N GLN A 294 17.95 -4.82 -0.36
CA GLN A 294 18.47 -4.80 -1.74
C GLN A 294 17.89 -5.93 -2.60
N GLN A 295 17.82 -7.15 -2.06
CA GLN A 295 17.26 -8.28 -2.78
C GLN A 295 15.75 -8.20 -2.94
N LEU A 296 15.06 -7.71 -1.90
CA LEU A 296 13.63 -7.51 -1.95
C LEU A 296 13.26 -6.47 -3.00
N ILE A 297 13.98 -5.34 -3.05
CA ILE A 297 13.77 -4.31 -4.08
C ILE A 297 14.04 -4.86 -5.48
N GLN A 298 15.18 -5.53 -5.69
CA GLN A 298 15.50 -6.15 -6.98
C GLN A 298 14.37 -7.07 -7.46
N TRP A 299 13.86 -7.93 -6.57
CA TRP A 299 12.72 -8.79 -6.89
C TRP A 299 11.46 -7.97 -7.22
N ALA A 300 11.06 -7.07 -6.33
CA ALA A 300 9.79 -6.37 -6.41
C ALA A 300 9.70 -5.35 -7.55
N THR A 301 10.83 -4.79 -8.00
CA THR A 301 10.85 -3.67 -8.96
C THR A 301 11.46 -4.02 -10.31
N VAL A 302 12.14 -5.16 -10.43
CA VAL A 302 12.78 -5.59 -11.69
C VAL A 302 12.23 -6.91 -12.19
N GLU A 303 12.16 -7.93 -11.32
CA GLU A 303 11.81 -9.30 -11.73
C GLU A 303 10.29 -9.52 -11.73
N GLN A 304 9.65 -9.28 -10.59
CA GLN A 304 8.21 -9.51 -10.38
C GLN A 304 7.32 -8.71 -11.34
N PRO A 305 7.59 -7.43 -11.68
CA PRO A 305 6.74 -6.69 -12.63
C PRO A 305 6.68 -7.33 -14.02
N LYS A 306 7.78 -7.92 -14.51
CA LYS A 306 7.80 -8.56 -15.84
C LYS A 306 6.96 -9.84 -15.85
N LEU A 307 7.13 -10.67 -14.83
CA LEU A 307 6.34 -11.89 -14.65
C LEU A 307 4.85 -11.60 -14.52
N ALA A 308 4.51 -10.58 -13.71
CA ALA A 308 3.12 -10.15 -13.52
C ALA A 308 2.52 -9.61 -14.83
N ALA A 309 3.25 -8.76 -15.56
CA ALA A 309 2.79 -8.19 -16.82
C ALA A 309 2.54 -9.27 -17.88
N GLU A 310 3.41 -10.27 -17.99
CA GLU A 310 3.24 -11.39 -18.92
C GLU A 310 2.01 -12.24 -18.57
N GLN A 311 1.84 -12.61 -17.29
CA GLN A 311 0.67 -13.36 -16.84
C GLN A 311 -0.63 -12.58 -17.08
N GLN A 312 -0.65 -11.28 -16.76
CA GLN A 312 -1.79 -10.40 -16.98
C GLN A 312 -2.10 -10.25 -18.47
N TYR A 313 -1.09 -10.06 -19.31
CA TYR A 313 -1.25 -9.97 -20.75
C TYR A 313 -1.93 -11.22 -21.33
N LEU A 314 -1.45 -12.41 -20.97
CA LEU A 314 -2.02 -13.67 -21.48
C LEU A 314 -3.50 -13.82 -21.08
N ALA A 315 -3.84 -13.51 -19.82
CA ALA A 315 -5.22 -13.59 -19.34
C ALA A 315 -6.15 -12.56 -20.03
N ILE A 316 -5.66 -11.32 -20.22
CA ILE A 316 -6.40 -10.26 -20.90
C ILE A 316 -6.57 -10.57 -22.38
N LYS A 317 -5.52 -11.04 -23.06
CA LYS A 317 -5.57 -11.47 -24.45
C LYS A 317 -6.62 -12.55 -24.67
N GLU A 318 -6.67 -13.57 -23.82
CA GLU A 318 -7.68 -14.62 -23.90
C GLU A 318 -9.10 -14.02 -23.78
N THR A 319 -9.28 -13.06 -22.89
CA THR A 319 -10.57 -12.37 -22.69
C THR A 319 -10.94 -11.51 -23.89
N ILE A 320 -10.01 -10.73 -24.43
CA ILE A 320 -10.22 -9.88 -25.61
C ILE A 320 -10.62 -10.74 -26.82
N LEU A 321 -9.93 -11.86 -27.07
CA LEU A 321 -10.18 -12.69 -28.25
C LEU A 321 -11.53 -13.43 -28.23
N LYS A 322 -12.20 -13.50 -27.07
CA LYS A 322 -13.58 -14.01 -26.95
C LYS A 322 -14.63 -12.96 -27.32
N HIS A 323 -14.25 -11.69 -27.45
CA HIS A 323 -15.14 -10.61 -27.88
C HIS A 323 -15.33 -10.62 -29.40
N ASP A 324 -16.50 -10.22 -29.90
CA ASP A 324 -16.83 -10.24 -31.34
C ASP A 324 -15.81 -9.44 -32.18
N ASN A 325 -15.36 -8.29 -31.66
CA ASN A 325 -14.31 -7.44 -32.27
C ASN A 325 -12.90 -7.74 -31.73
N GLY A 326 -12.67 -8.92 -31.16
CA GLY A 326 -11.48 -9.21 -30.35
C GLY A 326 -10.14 -8.97 -31.05
N HIS A 327 -10.03 -9.30 -32.34
CA HIS A 327 -8.79 -9.06 -33.09
C HIS A 327 -8.46 -7.57 -33.23
N GLN A 328 -9.45 -6.74 -33.51
CA GLN A 328 -9.27 -5.29 -33.62
C GLN A 328 -8.91 -4.67 -32.27
N ILE A 329 -9.61 -5.08 -31.21
CA ILE A 329 -9.34 -4.62 -29.84
C ILE A 329 -7.93 -5.01 -29.41
N LEU A 330 -7.49 -6.24 -29.71
CA LEU A 330 -6.15 -6.70 -29.36
C LEU A 330 -5.07 -5.90 -30.10
N THR A 331 -5.29 -5.56 -31.37
CA THR A 331 -4.37 -4.69 -32.13
C THR A 331 -4.22 -3.33 -31.48
N GLU A 332 -5.34 -2.64 -31.16
CA GLU A 332 -5.29 -1.34 -30.48
C GLU A 332 -4.64 -1.45 -29.09
N PHE A 333 -4.96 -2.49 -28.33
CA PHE A 333 -4.37 -2.76 -27.02
C PHE A 333 -2.85 -2.98 -27.09
N ASP A 334 -2.37 -3.66 -28.13
CA ASP A 334 -0.95 -3.95 -28.33
C ASP A 334 -0.15 -2.74 -28.80
N GLU A 335 -0.77 -1.85 -29.58
CA GLU A 335 -0.16 -0.58 -30.02
C GLU A 335 0.09 0.39 -28.85
N LEU A 336 -0.66 0.25 -27.75
CA LEU A 336 -0.60 1.11 -26.57
C LEU A 336 0.37 0.65 -25.47
N ARG A 337 1.18 -0.38 -25.71
CA ARG A 337 2.12 -0.92 -24.71
C ARG A 337 3.21 0.09 -24.34
N ASP A 338 3.69 -0.03 -23.10
CA ASP A 338 4.84 0.75 -22.63
C ASP A 338 6.08 0.51 -23.50
N ALA A 339 6.79 1.58 -23.85
CA ALA A 339 8.00 1.50 -24.65
C ALA A 339 9.07 0.61 -23.96
N GLY A 340 9.60 -0.36 -24.70
CA GLY A 340 10.63 -1.28 -24.19
C GLY A 340 10.07 -2.53 -23.48
N TYR A 341 8.76 -2.72 -23.43
CA TYR A 341 8.17 -4.01 -23.06
C TYR A 341 8.03 -4.93 -24.27
N GLU A 342 8.91 -5.93 -24.35
CA GLU A 342 8.77 -7.05 -25.28
C GLU A 342 8.20 -8.25 -24.53
N LEU A 343 7.20 -8.92 -25.11
CA LEU A 343 6.78 -10.22 -24.61
C LEU A 343 7.94 -11.19 -24.79
N VAL A 344 8.21 -12.00 -23.78
CA VAL A 344 9.00 -13.21 -23.99
C VAL A 344 8.21 -14.04 -24.99
N ALA A 345 8.81 -14.35 -26.14
CA ALA A 345 8.12 -15.01 -27.25
C ALA A 345 7.36 -16.25 -26.74
N GLY A 346 6.04 -16.23 -26.92
CA GLY A 346 5.16 -17.38 -26.68
C GLY A 346 5.17 -18.35 -27.84
#